data_AF-A0AAI9TJU8-F1
#
_entry.id   AF-A0AAI9TJU8-F1
#
_cell.length_a   1.000
_cell.length_b   1.000
_cell.length_c   1.000
_cell.angle_alpha   90.00
_cell.angle_beta   90.00
_cell.angle_gamma   90.00
#
_symmetry.space_group_name_H-M   'P 1'
#
loop_
_entity.id
_entity.type
_entity.pdbx_description
1 polymer ?
#
loop_
_entity_poly.entity_id
_entity_poly.type
_entity_poly.pdbx_seq_one_letter_code
_entity_poly.pdbx_strand_id
1 'polypeptide(L)'
;MGSTLEVSLAKGSFSFGIHSSETARELYKPPSAIFALDSYFRPRSPSVQHLRTTYARNGNLLPVIWFLVANTSEHIERCLPGSPEPDRLRLLVHYIARLHDEVGDLQDDAFGVHEDAEEILGYLLDSVAGWPLPTIEPLNLVSLAELECYSSSSDEVMPPAQKRTLQDEEPEEHSSKRARVGTQENSQLTESTKPPSQTLDRDLQSLEKNLIQMKQIHASEKAQLQAELAQANSRFQEMEKSLGILQHRYETRTKELHVTRQERDRVTESKPSLEQRVEKQKETISSLKEERTELKRELDEARQALKNGGGSSAELETAREEIRRLVKENSNLERKAEFEKNQSEYMREQYQTASTAAAQSGTEGRLLAAENEKLKRKAESNAVQLRELHMNDESVRHLARVEELELTLATRDEFLRRKEDELREIRKNRPSTRSTSTQPRSPKWAGSRPTSPGVGHNGNGNGGLGGRGSALRYSSEMPF
;
A
#
# COMPACT_ATOMS: atom_id res chain seq x y z
N MET A 1 -39.77 7.04 -24.32
CA MET A 1 -39.50 7.09 -22.87
C MET A 1 -39.02 5.71 -22.43
N GLY A 2 -37.76 5.38 -22.72
CA GLY A 2 -37.18 4.06 -22.40
C GLY A 2 -36.60 4.08 -20.99
N SER A 3 -37.29 3.47 -20.03
CA SER A 3 -36.80 3.23 -18.69
C SER A 3 -35.55 2.36 -18.76
N THR A 4 -34.38 2.95 -18.56
CA THR A 4 -33.11 2.22 -18.55
C THR A 4 -32.68 2.08 -17.10
N LEU A 5 -32.81 0.86 -16.59
CA LEU A 5 -32.59 0.48 -15.19
C LEU A 5 -31.12 0.67 -14.80
N GLU A 6 -30.83 1.71 -14.02
CA GLU A 6 -29.74 1.61 -13.05
C GLU A 6 -30.22 0.62 -11.98
N VAL A 7 -29.66 -0.58 -11.94
CA VAL A 7 -29.90 -1.48 -10.82
C VAL A 7 -28.92 -1.07 -9.72
N SER A 8 -29.23 0.04 -9.03
CA SER A 8 -28.46 0.49 -7.87
C SER A 8 -28.82 -0.42 -6.70
N LEU A 9 -28.02 -1.45 -6.47
CA LEU A 9 -28.19 -2.33 -5.33
C LEU A 9 -27.33 -1.79 -4.19
N ALA A 10 -27.99 -1.44 -3.10
CA ALA A 10 -27.35 -0.96 -1.89
C ALA A 10 -27.53 -2.00 -0.77
N LYS A 11 -26.42 -2.37 -0.11
CA LYS A 11 -26.43 -3.18 1.10
C LYS A 11 -25.57 -2.45 2.14
N GLY A 12 -26.22 -1.79 3.10
CA GLY A 12 -25.53 -0.98 4.10
C GLY A 12 -24.79 0.20 3.47
N SER A 13 -23.48 0.30 3.73
CA SER A 13 -22.60 1.34 3.18
C SER A 13 -22.15 1.07 1.73
N PHE A 14 -22.37 -0.14 1.20
CA PHE A 14 -21.94 -0.53 -0.13
C PHE A 14 -23.06 -0.30 -1.16
N SER A 15 -22.72 0.28 -2.31
CA SER A 15 -23.62 0.45 -3.44
C SER A 15 -22.90 0.15 -4.75
N PHE A 16 -23.53 -0.58 -5.65
CA PHE A 16 -23.02 -0.83 -6.99
C PHE A 16 -24.00 -0.36 -8.06
N GLY A 17 -23.46 0.19 -9.14
CA GLY A 17 -24.19 0.60 -10.33
C GLY A 17 -23.65 -0.13 -11.56
N ILE A 18 -24.54 -0.64 -12.41
CA ILE A 18 -24.17 -1.30 -13.66
C ILE A 18 -24.31 -0.27 -14.79
N HIS A 19 -23.21 -0.05 -15.52
CA HIS A 19 -23.15 0.93 -16.61
C HIS A 19 -22.74 0.25 -17.91
N SER A 20 -23.46 0.55 -18.99
CA SER A 20 -22.99 0.25 -20.35
C SER A 20 -21.92 1.26 -20.76
N SER A 21 -20.88 0.80 -21.45
CA SER A 21 -19.74 1.61 -21.90
C SER A 21 -20.09 2.75 -22.87
N GLU A 22 -21.30 2.73 -23.43
CA GLU A 22 -21.71 3.61 -24.54
C GLU A 22 -22.31 4.95 -24.09
N THR A 23 -22.84 5.06 -22.86
CA THR A 23 -23.52 6.27 -22.40
C THR A 23 -22.93 6.83 -21.12
N ALA A 24 -22.45 8.08 -21.16
CA ALA A 24 -22.16 8.84 -19.96
C ALA A 24 -23.49 9.16 -19.25
N ARG A 25 -23.68 8.64 -18.03
CA ARG A 25 -24.87 8.87 -17.21
C ARG A 25 -24.44 9.41 -15.85
N GLU A 26 -25.33 10.18 -15.22
CA GLU A 26 -25.13 10.65 -13.85
C GLU A 26 -25.12 9.47 -12.88
N LEU A 27 -24.13 9.45 -12.00
CA LEU A 27 -23.97 8.41 -10.98
C LEU A 27 -24.73 8.82 -9.71
N TYR A 28 -25.44 7.88 -9.10
CA TYR A 28 -26.13 8.12 -7.82
C TYR A 28 -25.16 8.50 -6.69
N LYS A 29 -23.92 7.98 -6.73
CA LYS A 29 -22.85 8.26 -5.77
C LYS A 29 -21.48 8.31 -6.46
N PRO A 30 -20.50 9.03 -5.88
CA PRO A 30 -19.13 9.01 -6.38
C PRO A 30 -18.54 7.58 -6.26
N PRO A 31 -18.09 6.97 -7.37
CA PRO A 31 -17.53 5.63 -7.35
C PRO A 31 -16.15 5.61 -6.69
N SER A 32 -15.80 4.48 -6.09
CA SER A 32 -14.45 4.22 -5.56
C SER A 32 -13.58 3.42 -6.53
N ALA A 33 -14.19 2.62 -7.41
CA ALA A 33 -13.51 1.87 -8.48
C ALA A 33 -14.49 1.56 -9.62
N ILE A 34 -13.95 1.21 -10.78
CA ILE A 34 -14.69 0.65 -11.92
C ILE A 34 -14.30 -0.81 -12.06
N PHE A 35 -15.27 -1.71 -12.13
CA PHE A 35 -15.04 -3.12 -12.43
C PHE A 35 -15.40 -3.39 -13.90
N ALA A 36 -14.42 -3.84 -14.69
CA ALA A 36 -14.60 -4.24 -16.07
C ALA A 36 -14.84 -5.76 -16.12
N LEU A 37 -16.03 -6.13 -16.62
CA LEU A 37 -16.51 -7.51 -16.66
C LEU A 37 -16.16 -8.23 -17.96
N ASP A 38 -15.93 -7.49 -19.04
CA ASP A 38 -15.72 -8.05 -20.37
C ASP A 38 -14.65 -7.28 -21.17
N SER A 39 -14.27 -7.87 -22.30
CA SER A 39 -13.33 -7.28 -23.26
C SER A 39 -13.90 -6.07 -24.01
N TYR A 40 -15.21 -5.84 -23.94
CA TYR A 40 -15.87 -4.69 -24.57
C TYR A 40 -15.60 -3.38 -23.84
N PHE A 41 -15.20 -3.43 -22.57
CA PHE A 41 -14.84 -2.23 -21.82
C PHE A 41 -13.66 -1.49 -22.47
N ARG A 42 -13.88 -0.23 -22.88
CA ARG A 42 -12.82 0.61 -23.48
C ARG A 42 -12.41 1.72 -22.51
N PRO A 43 -11.21 1.64 -21.89
CA PRO A 43 -10.75 2.66 -20.94
C PRO A 43 -10.47 4.02 -21.58
N ARG A 44 -10.32 4.06 -22.92
CA ARG A 44 -10.09 5.27 -23.72
C ARG A 44 -11.38 5.91 -24.26
N SER A 45 -12.56 5.38 -23.93
CA SER A 45 -13.80 6.02 -24.37
C SER A 45 -13.98 7.37 -23.67
N PRO A 46 -14.56 8.39 -24.34
CA PRO A 46 -14.74 9.72 -23.73
C PRO A 46 -15.54 9.67 -22.41
N SER A 47 -16.57 8.83 -22.36
CA SER A 47 -17.43 8.63 -21.19
C SER A 47 -16.65 8.07 -20.00
N VAL A 48 -15.83 7.03 -20.22
CA VAL A 48 -15.02 6.42 -19.17
C VAL A 48 -13.88 7.35 -18.74
N GLN A 49 -13.25 8.04 -19.69
CA GLN A 49 -12.19 8.99 -19.37
C GLN A 49 -12.72 10.14 -18.52
N HIS A 50 -13.88 10.69 -18.87
CA HIS A 50 -14.56 11.71 -18.07
C HIS A 50 -14.87 11.24 -16.65
N LEU A 51 -15.37 10.01 -16.49
CA LEU A 51 -15.65 9.42 -15.18
C LEU A 51 -14.36 9.25 -14.37
N ARG A 52 -13.29 8.74 -14.99
CA ARG A 52 -12.00 8.52 -14.33
C ARG A 52 -11.28 9.80 -13.92
N THR A 53 -11.44 10.89 -14.66
CA THR A 53 -10.88 12.20 -14.31
C THR A 53 -11.72 12.95 -13.30
N THR A 54 -13.05 12.87 -13.39
CA THR A 54 -13.97 13.56 -12.47
C THR A 54 -13.86 13.03 -11.04
N TYR A 55 -13.65 11.73 -10.88
CA TYR A 55 -13.53 11.06 -9.58
C TYR A 55 -12.10 10.64 -9.25
N ALA A 56 -11.10 11.36 -9.77
CA ALA A 56 -9.70 11.14 -9.43
C ALA A 56 -9.45 11.38 -7.94
N ARG A 57 -8.59 10.57 -7.32
CA ARG A 57 -8.21 10.66 -5.90
C ARG A 57 -6.69 10.73 -5.79
N ASN A 58 -6.17 11.62 -4.95
CA ASN A 58 -4.74 11.76 -4.65
C ASN A 58 -3.85 11.93 -5.91
N GLY A 59 -4.35 12.57 -6.96
CA GLY A 59 -3.62 12.74 -8.23
C GLY A 59 -3.66 11.52 -9.16
N ASN A 60 -4.29 10.41 -8.74
CA ASN A 60 -4.48 9.21 -9.54
C ASN A 60 -5.89 9.17 -10.15
N LEU A 61 -5.98 8.70 -11.40
CA LEU A 61 -7.25 8.41 -12.06
C LEU A 61 -8.00 7.34 -11.27
N LEU A 62 -9.34 7.38 -11.33
CA LEU A 62 -10.16 6.32 -10.73
C LEU A 62 -9.70 4.93 -11.22
N PRO A 63 -9.45 3.97 -10.31
CA PRO A 63 -8.91 2.66 -10.67
C PRO A 63 -9.93 1.86 -11.48
N VAL A 64 -9.41 1.10 -12.45
CA VAL A 64 -10.17 0.15 -13.26
C VAL A 64 -9.63 -1.23 -12.97
N ILE A 65 -10.46 -2.08 -12.40
CA ILE A 65 -10.15 -3.46 -12.04
C ILE A 65 -10.82 -4.34 -13.08
N TRP A 66 -10.05 -5.18 -13.76
CA TRP A 66 -10.57 -6.10 -14.77
C TRP A 66 -10.61 -7.50 -14.20
N PHE A 67 -11.71 -8.20 -14.42
CA PHE A 67 -11.76 -9.63 -14.15
C PHE A 67 -11.25 -10.36 -15.37
N LEU A 68 -10.09 -10.99 -15.21
CA LEU A 68 -9.43 -11.74 -16.27
C LEU A 68 -9.23 -13.16 -15.80
N VAL A 69 -9.71 -14.09 -16.60
CA VAL A 69 -9.41 -15.51 -16.42
C VAL A 69 -8.10 -15.80 -17.16
N ALA A 70 -7.12 -16.31 -16.43
CA ALA A 70 -5.81 -16.64 -16.99
C ALA A 70 -5.94 -17.57 -18.21
N ASN A 71 -5.05 -17.37 -19.18
CA ASN A 71 -4.95 -18.18 -20.40
C ASN A 71 -6.19 -18.23 -21.30
N THR A 72 -7.21 -17.39 -21.06
CA THR A 72 -8.36 -17.25 -21.96
C THR A 72 -8.06 -16.35 -23.15
N SER A 73 -8.93 -16.37 -24.16
CA SER A 73 -8.87 -15.47 -25.32
C SER A 73 -8.79 -14.00 -24.91
N GLU A 74 -9.47 -13.59 -23.85
CA GLU A 74 -9.43 -12.21 -23.35
C GLU A 74 -8.06 -11.86 -22.74
N HIS A 75 -7.48 -12.76 -21.95
CA HIS A 75 -6.13 -12.59 -21.40
C HIS A 75 -5.10 -12.51 -22.53
N ILE A 76 -5.17 -13.44 -23.48
CA ILE A 76 -4.27 -13.50 -24.63
C ILE A 76 -4.38 -12.22 -25.44
N GLU A 77 -5.60 -11.80 -25.81
CA GLU A 77 -5.84 -10.63 -26.64
C GLU A 77 -5.21 -9.34 -26.10
N ARG A 78 -5.10 -9.21 -24.77
CA ARG A 78 -4.49 -8.06 -24.08
C ARG A 78 -2.99 -8.09 -24.03
N CYS A 79 -2.41 -9.28 -24.00
CA CYS A 79 -0.96 -9.47 -23.98
C CYS A 79 -0.37 -9.37 -25.39
N LEU A 80 -1.20 -9.45 -26.44
CA LEU A 80 -0.75 -9.29 -27.82
C LEU A 80 -0.25 -7.85 -28.09
N PRO A 81 0.81 -7.70 -28.89
CA PRO A 81 1.31 -6.40 -29.30
C PRO A 81 0.29 -5.71 -30.24
N GLY A 82 0.46 -4.41 -30.46
CA GLY A 82 -0.33 -3.63 -31.42
C GLY A 82 -0.02 -3.96 -32.89
N SER A 83 -0.04 -5.23 -33.27
CA SER A 83 0.17 -5.73 -34.63
C SER A 83 -1.06 -5.48 -35.51
N PRO A 84 -0.92 -5.49 -36.85
CA PRO A 84 -2.07 -5.41 -37.75
C PRO A 84 -3.07 -6.54 -37.48
N GLU A 85 -4.36 -6.26 -37.70
CA GLU A 85 -5.48 -7.14 -37.40
C GLU A 85 -5.32 -8.60 -37.89
N PRO A 86 -4.85 -8.90 -39.11
CA PRO A 86 -4.69 -10.29 -39.56
C PRO A 86 -3.65 -11.07 -38.75
N ASP A 87 -2.52 -10.44 -38.42
CA ASP A 87 -1.45 -11.08 -37.65
C ASP A 87 -1.87 -11.25 -36.19
N ARG A 88 -2.58 -10.25 -35.65
CA ARG A 88 -3.17 -10.32 -34.31
C ARG A 88 -4.14 -11.49 -34.19
N LEU A 89 -4.99 -11.70 -35.20
CA LEU A 89 -5.96 -12.81 -35.22
C LEU A 89 -5.25 -14.17 -35.32
N ARG A 90 -4.19 -14.28 -36.13
CA ARG A 90 -3.38 -15.51 -36.24
C ARG A 90 -2.72 -15.85 -34.91
N LEU A 91 -2.09 -14.87 -34.25
CA LEU A 91 -1.48 -15.06 -32.93
C LEU A 91 -2.54 -15.45 -31.91
N LEU A 92 -3.69 -14.77 -31.89
CA LEU A 92 -4.79 -15.07 -30.98
C LEU A 92 -5.24 -16.54 -31.11
N VAL A 93 -5.54 -17.00 -32.33
CA VAL A 93 -5.97 -18.39 -32.58
C VAL A 93 -4.89 -19.39 -32.16
N HIS A 94 -3.62 -19.10 -32.46
CA HIS A 94 -2.51 -19.97 -32.08
C HIS A 94 -2.35 -20.11 -30.57
N TYR A 95 -2.36 -19.00 -29.83
CA TYR A 95 -2.22 -19.03 -28.37
C TYR A 95 -3.45 -19.61 -27.68
N ILE A 96 -4.66 -19.39 -28.22
CA ILE A 96 -5.88 -20.04 -27.70
C ILE A 96 -5.76 -21.56 -27.84
N ALA A 97 -5.31 -22.06 -28.99
CA ALA A 97 -5.12 -23.49 -29.18
C ALA A 97 -4.01 -24.06 -28.29
N ARG A 98 -2.92 -23.31 -28.09
CA ARG A 98 -1.77 -23.72 -27.28
C ARG A 98 -2.08 -23.76 -25.78
N LEU A 99 -2.80 -22.77 -25.28
CA LEU A 99 -3.09 -22.61 -23.85
C LEU A 99 -4.45 -23.19 -23.45
N HIS A 100 -5.12 -23.90 -24.36
CA HIS A 100 -6.45 -24.46 -24.15
C HIS A 100 -6.54 -25.33 -22.89
N ASP A 101 -5.50 -26.11 -22.60
CA ASP A 101 -5.49 -27.05 -21.47
C ASP A 101 -5.05 -26.39 -20.15
N GLU A 102 -4.54 -25.15 -20.21
CA GLU A 102 -4.05 -24.36 -19.07
C GLU A 102 -5.00 -23.20 -18.72
N VAL A 103 -6.22 -23.22 -19.25
CA VAL A 103 -7.23 -22.16 -19.01
C VAL A 103 -7.60 -22.10 -17.53
N GLY A 104 -7.42 -20.91 -16.94
CA GLY A 104 -7.72 -20.66 -15.53
C GLY A 104 -6.59 -21.03 -14.56
N ASP A 105 -5.48 -21.59 -15.04
CA ASP A 105 -4.30 -21.81 -14.21
C ASP A 105 -3.68 -20.47 -13.82
N LEU A 106 -3.56 -20.24 -12.52
CA LEU A 106 -3.01 -19.00 -11.97
C LEU A 106 -1.50 -18.93 -12.19
N GLN A 107 -0.99 -17.69 -12.26
CA GLN A 107 0.45 -17.44 -12.33
C GLN A 107 1.15 -17.96 -11.08
N ASP A 108 2.41 -18.32 -11.26
CA ASP A 108 3.27 -18.96 -10.25
C ASP A 108 3.47 -18.11 -8.98
N ASP A 109 3.22 -16.80 -9.04
CA ASP A 109 3.32 -15.82 -7.97
C ASP A 109 1.95 -15.24 -7.53
N ALA A 110 0.85 -15.76 -8.06
CA ALA A 110 -0.50 -15.36 -7.64
C ALA A 110 -0.81 -15.87 -6.22
N PHE A 111 -1.48 -15.04 -5.41
CA PHE A 111 -1.80 -15.39 -4.02
C PHE A 111 -2.98 -16.36 -3.92
N GLY A 112 -3.91 -16.30 -4.88
CA GLY A 112 -5.16 -17.06 -4.88
C GLY A 112 -6.37 -16.13 -4.96
N VAL A 113 -7.51 -16.64 -5.45
CA VAL A 113 -8.69 -15.79 -5.75
C VAL A 113 -9.24 -15.07 -4.52
N HIS A 114 -9.16 -15.69 -3.34
CA HIS A 114 -9.69 -15.11 -2.11
C HIS A 114 -8.74 -14.05 -1.56
N GLU A 115 -7.46 -14.38 -1.50
CA GLU A 115 -6.36 -13.53 -1.04
C GLU A 115 -6.25 -12.28 -1.93
N ASP A 116 -6.34 -12.44 -3.26
CA ASP A 116 -6.35 -11.34 -4.22
C ASP A 116 -7.52 -10.36 -3.95
N ALA A 117 -8.68 -10.87 -3.55
CA ALA A 117 -9.84 -10.05 -3.23
C ALA A 117 -9.65 -9.24 -1.93
N GLU A 118 -8.97 -9.81 -0.93
CA GLU A 118 -8.62 -9.12 0.32
C GLU A 118 -7.60 -8.00 0.07
N GLU A 119 -6.57 -8.26 -0.73
CA GLU A 119 -5.57 -7.27 -1.12
C GLU A 119 -6.19 -6.12 -1.92
N ILE A 120 -7.08 -6.43 -2.88
CA ILE A 120 -7.84 -5.40 -3.61
C ILE A 120 -8.70 -4.57 -2.65
N LEU A 121 -9.36 -5.20 -1.66
CA LEU A 121 -10.15 -4.48 -0.68
C LEU A 121 -9.27 -3.54 0.17
N GLY A 122 -8.11 -4.00 0.60
CA GLY A 122 -7.10 -3.19 1.28
C GLY A 122 -6.68 -1.97 0.45
N TYR A 123 -6.37 -2.18 -0.84
CA TYR A 123 -6.04 -1.12 -1.79
C TYR A 123 -7.19 -0.10 -1.97
N LEU A 124 -8.44 -0.56 -2.02
CA LEU A 124 -9.59 0.36 -2.16
C LEU A 124 -9.87 1.18 -0.89
N LEU A 125 -9.43 0.69 0.28
CA LEU A 125 -9.52 1.41 1.55
C LEU A 125 -8.36 2.40 1.72
N ASP A 126 -7.14 2.04 1.29
CA ASP A 126 -5.95 2.88 1.34
C ASP A 126 -5.55 3.43 -0.05
N SER A 127 -6.13 4.57 -0.39
CA SER A 127 -5.93 5.26 -1.67
C SER A 127 -4.52 5.79 -1.97
N VAL A 128 -3.53 5.55 -1.10
CA VAL A 128 -2.12 5.94 -1.28
C VAL A 128 -1.23 4.73 -1.60
N ALA A 129 -1.72 3.51 -1.36
CA ALA A 129 -0.99 2.28 -1.67
C ALA A 129 -0.85 2.07 -3.19
N GLY A 130 0.26 1.45 -3.60
CA GLY A 130 0.45 0.96 -4.98
C GLY A 130 -0.50 -0.20 -5.29
N TRP A 131 -0.63 -0.56 -6.57
CA TRP A 131 -1.41 -1.75 -6.95
C TRP A 131 -0.79 -3.01 -6.28
N PRO A 132 -1.57 -3.79 -5.51
CA PRO A 132 -1.03 -4.83 -4.63
C PRO A 132 -0.76 -6.15 -5.34
N LEU A 133 -1.42 -6.41 -6.48
CA LEU A 133 -1.29 -7.68 -7.19
C LEU A 133 -0.13 -7.67 -8.19
N PRO A 134 0.48 -8.83 -8.49
CA PRO A 134 1.49 -8.96 -9.53
C PRO A 134 1.02 -8.43 -10.88
N THR A 135 1.95 -7.91 -11.67
CA THR A 135 1.67 -7.52 -13.06
C THR A 135 1.50 -8.77 -13.91
N ILE A 136 0.47 -8.78 -14.76
CA ILE A 136 0.21 -9.87 -15.70
C ILE A 136 1.48 -10.20 -16.49
N GLU A 137 1.98 -11.43 -16.35
CA GLU A 137 3.12 -11.92 -17.12
C GLU A 137 2.86 -11.82 -18.64
N PRO A 138 3.75 -11.18 -19.42
CA PRO A 138 3.60 -11.10 -20.86
C PRO A 138 3.77 -12.49 -21.51
N LEU A 139 2.94 -12.78 -22.51
CA LEU A 139 3.09 -14.01 -23.29
C LEU A 139 4.45 -14.04 -24.01
N ASN A 140 5.11 -15.19 -23.99
CA ASN A 140 6.32 -15.44 -24.78
C ASN A 140 5.95 -15.59 -26.26
N LEU A 141 5.90 -14.44 -26.94
CA LEU A 141 5.48 -14.31 -28.33
C LEU A 141 6.50 -14.91 -29.31
N VAL A 142 6.17 -16.09 -29.82
CA VAL A 142 6.77 -16.74 -30.99
C VAL A 142 6.61 -15.86 -32.24
N SER A 143 7.64 -15.77 -33.07
CA SER A 143 7.61 -14.97 -34.30
C SER A 143 6.59 -15.54 -35.30
N LEU A 144 5.95 -14.68 -36.11
CA LEU A 144 4.99 -15.12 -37.12
C LEU A 144 5.59 -16.15 -38.11
N ALA A 145 6.89 -16.03 -38.40
CA ALA A 145 7.65 -16.95 -39.24
C ALA A 145 7.82 -18.34 -38.62
N GLU A 146 7.86 -18.43 -37.29
CA GLU A 146 7.93 -19.70 -36.56
C GLU A 146 6.55 -20.36 -36.50
N LEU A 147 5.46 -19.59 -36.47
CA LEU A 147 4.08 -20.08 -36.54
C LEU A 147 3.77 -20.83 -37.85
N GLU A 148 4.28 -20.34 -38.98
CA GLU A 148 4.05 -20.94 -40.32
C GLU A 148 4.77 -22.31 -40.48
N CYS A 149 5.80 -22.57 -39.68
CA CYS A 149 6.48 -23.88 -39.64
C CYS A 149 5.60 -24.98 -39.01
N TYR A 150 4.75 -24.64 -38.02
CA TYR A 150 3.90 -25.62 -37.33
C TYR A 150 2.60 -25.95 -38.09
N SER A 151 2.15 -25.10 -39.01
CA SER A 151 0.99 -25.39 -39.86
C SER A 151 1.30 -26.35 -41.02
N SER A 152 2.59 -26.63 -41.27
CA SER A 152 3.03 -27.44 -42.42
C SER A 152 3.26 -28.91 -42.09
N SER A 153 3.11 -29.35 -40.83
CA SER A 153 3.57 -30.67 -40.37
C SER A 153 2.46 -31.70 -40.10
N SER A 154 1.30 -31.58 -40.76
CA SER A 154 0.33 -32.68 -40.85
C SER A 154 0.44 -33.34 -42.22
N ASP A 155 1.56 -34.02 -42.47
CA ASP A 155 1.64 -35.22 -43.31
C ASP A 155 3.04 -35.84 -43.23
N GLU A 156 3.06 -37.13 -42.89
CA GLU A 156 4.06 -38.16 -43.25
C GLU A 156 5.54 -38.06 -42.78
N VAL A 157 5.92 -39.15 -42.09
CA VAL A 157 7.18 -39.91 -42.19
C VAL A 157 8.40 -39.46 -41.39
N MET A 158 8.73 -40.30 -40.40
CA MET A 158 9.99 -40.35 -39.66
C MET A 158 11.21 -40.48 -40.58
N PRO A 159 12.30 -39.71 -40.38
CA PRO A 159 13.61 -40.08 -40.87
C PRO A 159 14.40 -40.86 -39.79
N PRO A 160 15.29 -41.79 -40.20
CA PRO A 160 15.93 -42.73 -39.30
C PRO A 160 17.15 -42.14 -38.58
N ALA A 161 17.41 -42.71 -37.40
CA ALA A 161 18.56 -42.46 -36.55
C ALA A 161 19.91 -42.65 -37.26
N GLN A 162 20.85 -41.73 -37.01
CA GLN A 162 22.29 -41.98 -37.18
C GLN A 162 23.05 -41.70 -35.87
N LYS A 163 23.50 -42.84 -35.30
CA LYS A 163 24.61 -43.17 -34.41
C LYS A 163 25.38 -42.06 -33.66
N ARG A 164 25.48 -42.29 -32.34
CA ARG A 164 26.48 -41.77 -31.40
C ARG A 164 27.92 -41.99 -31.89
N THR A 165 28.82 -41.07 -31.55
CA THR A 165 30.20 -41.38 -31.11
C THR A 165 30.54 -40.44 -29.97
N LEU A 166 31.21 -40.99 -28.96
CA LEU A 166 31.40 -40.47 -27.61
C LEU A 166 32.91 -40.50 -27.30
N GLN A 167 33.41 -39.51 -26.55
CA GLN A 167 34.77 -39.37 -25.96
C GLN A 167 35.93 -39.08 -26.96
N ASP A 168 36.94 -38.24 -26.67
CA ASP A 168 37.56 -37.88 -25.39
C ASP A 168 38.42 -36.58 -25.47
N GLU A 169 38.66 -35.99 -24.29
CA GLU A 169 39.74 -35.08 -23.80
C GLU A 169 40.22 -33.80 -24.55
N GLU A 170 39.93 -32.64 -23.92
CA GLU A 170 40.81 -31.51 -23.45
C GLU A 170 41.99 -30.94 -24.32
N PRO A 171 42.44 -29.69 -24.05
CA PRO A 171 42.63 -28.64 -25.06
C PRO A 171 44.08 -28.39 -25.48
N GLU A 172 44.28 -27.89 -26.70
CA GLU A 172 45.52 -27.19 -27.08
C GLU A 172 45.29 -25.89 -27.85
N GLU A 173 46.10 -24.91 -27.46
CA GLU A 173 46.25 -23.56 -27.95
C GLU A 173 46.80 -23.51 -29.39
N HIS A 174 46.14 -22.78 -30.28
CA HIS A 174 46.79 -22.20 -31.48
C HIS A 174 46.18 -20.82 -31.74
N SER A 175 46.79 -19.76 -31.23
CA SER A 175 47.85 -18.97 -31.88
C SER A 175 47.43 -18.24 -33.17
N SER A 176 47.54 -16.91 -33.10
CA SER A 176 48.07 -16.02 -34.13
C SER A 176 47.18 -15.66 -35.34
N LYS A 177 46.70 -14.40 -35.33
CA LYS A 177 46.81 -13.48 -36.49
C LYS A 177 46.64 -12.02 -36.05
N ARG A 178 47.78 -11.35 -35.93
CA ARG A 178 47.93 -9.91 -35.65
C ARG A 178 47.78 -9.15 -36.98
N ALA A 179 46.78 -8.27 -37.09
CA ALA A 179 46.65 -7.34 -38.20
C ALA A 179 47.56 -6.12 -37.99
N ARG A 180 48.36 -5.79 -39.01
CA ARG A 180 49.37 -4.73 -39.02
C ARG A 180 48.72 -3.42 -39.49
N VAL A 181 48.49 -2.48 -38.58
CA VAL A 181 48.12 -1.09 -38.93
C VAL A 181 49.39 -0.34 -39.31
N GLY A 182 49.41 0.17 -40.55
CA GLY A 182 50.46 1.04 -41.05
C GLY A 182 50.28 2.45 -40.51
N THR A 183 51.38 3.05 -40.04
CA THR A 183 51.45 4.49 -39.79
C THR A 183 52.55 5.05 -40.67
N GLN A 184 52.12 5.90 -41.58
CA GLN A 184 52.88 6.58 -42.62
C GLN A 184 53.68 7.71 -41.97
N GLU A 185 55.01 7.66 -42.05
CA GLU A 185 55.88 8.77 -41.65
C GLU A 185 55.89 9.84 -42.74
N ASN A 186 55.41 11.04 -42.40
CA ASN A 186 55.55 12.24 -43.20
C ASN A 186 56.99 12.76 -43.07
N SER A 187 57.77 12.56 -44.13
CA SER A 187 59.00 13.30 -44.38
C SER A 187 58.64 14.69 -44.91
N GLN A 188 58.90 15.73 -44.13
CA GLN A 188 59.04 17.10 -44.62
C GLN A 188 60.37 17.67 -44.14
N LEU A 189 61.32 17.69 -45.07
CA LEU A 189 62.54 18.46 -45.04
C LEU A 189 62.19 19.96 -45.06
N THR A 190 62.69 20.72 -44.09
CA THR A 190 62.91 22.16 -44.27
C THR A 190 64.33 22.50 -43.86
N GLU A 191 65.10 22.89 -44.86
CA GLU A 191 66.44 23.45 -44.78
C GLU A 191 66.34 24.89 -44.25
N SER A 192 67.03 25.20 -43.15
CA SER A 192 67.20 26.61 -42.72
C SER A 192 68.55 26.81 -42.05
N THR A 193 69.44 27.45 -42.80
CA THR A 193 70.79 27.85 -42.46
C THR A 193 70.77 29.05 -41.50
N LYS A 194 71.16 28.87 -40.22
CA LYS A 194 71.62 29.92 -39.28
C LYS A 194 72.31 29.28 -38.05
N PRO A 195 73.27 29.96 -37.39
CA PRO A 195 74.27 29.33 -36.52
C PRO A 195 73.68 28.75 -35.21
N PRO A 196 74.18 27.61 -34.71
CA PRO A 196 73.58 26.88 -33.59
C PRO A 196 74.26 27.26 -32.27
N SER A 197 73.50 27.77 -31.31
CA SER A 197 73.92 27.70 -29.90
C SER A 197 72.81 28.06 -28.90
N GLN A 198 71.78 28.80 -29.30
CA GLN A 198 70.68 29.19 -28.38
C GLN A 198 69.32 28.53 -28.68
N THR A 199 69.13 27.94 -29.86
CA THR A 199 67.87 27.27 -30.25
C THR A 199 67.83 25.78 -29.87
N LEU A 200 68.98 25.08 -29.94
CA LEU A 200 69.08 23.66 -29.59
C LEU A 200 68.72 23.38 -28.13
N ASP A 201 69.12 24.26 -27.20
CA ASP A 201 68.75 24.13 -25.78
C ASP A 201 67.26 24.31 -25.56
N ARG A 202 66.62 25.22 -26.31
CA ARG A 202 65.17 25.45 -26.24
C ARG A 202 64.39 24.28 -26.83
N ASP A 203 64.88 23.70 -27.91
CA ASP A 203 64.27 22.53 -28.56
C ASP A 203 64.43 21.27 -27.69
N LEU A 204 65.60 21.07 -27.08
CA LEU A 204 65.83 19.98 -26.11
C LEU A 204 64.94 20.12 -24.87
N GLN A 205 64.81 21.32 -24.30
CA GLN A 205 63.89 21.58 -23.19
C GLN A 205 62.43 21.35 -23.58
N SER A 206 62.05 21.65 -24.83
CA SER A 206 60.71 21.37 -25.34
C SER A 206 60.45 19.87 -25.51
N LEU A 207 61.45 19.11 -25.95
CA LEU A 207 61.38 17.67 -26.11
C LEU A 207 61.33 16.96 -24.76
N GLU A 208 62.12 17.42 -23.78
CA GLU A 208 62.10 16.90 -22.41
C GLU A 208 60.74 17.13 -21.74
N LYS A 209 60.16 18.32 -21.90
CA LYS A 209 58.80 18.62 -21.42
C LYS A 209 57.75 17.73 -22.07
N ASN A 210 57.82 17.53 -23.39
CA ASN A 210 56.93 16.61 -24.10
C ASN A 210 57.08 15.16 -23.62
N LEU A 211 58.30 14.69 -23.36
CA LEU A 211 58.55 13.35 -22.85
C LEU A 211 57.98 13.15 -21.44
N ILE A 212 58.11 14.16 -20.57
CA ILE A 212 57.54 14.14 -19.23
C ILE A 212 56.01 14.13 -19.30
N GLN A 213 55.42 14.96 -20.16
CA GLN A 213 53.97 14.98 -20.40
C GLN A 213 53.46 13.64 -20.94
N MET A 214 54.13 13.05 -21.93
CA MET A 214 53.77 11.73 -22.47
C MET A 214 53.86 10.63 -21.41
N LYS A 215 54.90 10.66 -20.55
CA LYS A 215 55.00 9.71 -19.43
C LYS A 215 53.87 9.89 -18.42
N GLN A 216 53.46 11.12 -18.14
CA GLN A 216 52.33 11.41 -17.25
C GLN A 216 51.00 10.95 -17.86
N ILE A 217 50.78 11.19 -19.17
CA ILE A 217 49.60 10.73 -19.90
C ILE A 217 49.53 9.20 -19.88
N HIS A 218 50.60 8.50 -20.25
CA HIS A 218 50.63 7.04 -20.23
C HIS A 218 50.44 6.47 -18.81
N ALA A 219 50.99 7.12 -17.78
CA ALA A 219 50.78 6.71 -16.39
C ALA A 219 49.30 6.88 -15.98
N SER A 220 48.65 7.95 -16.42
CA SER A 220 47.23 8.19 -16.18
C SER A 220 46.33 7.21 -16.93
N GLU A 221 46.63 6.91 -18.20
CA GLU A 221 45.91 5.94 -19.01
C GLU A 221 46.05 4.53 -18.44
N LYS A 222 47.26 4.14 -17.99
CA LYS A 222 47.48 2.85 -17.34
C LYS A 222 46.68 2.75 -16.04
N ALA A 223 46.61 3.82 -15.25
CA ALA A 223 45.82 3.84 -14.02
C ALA A 223 44.31 3.75 -14.31
N GLN A 224 43.83 4.44 -15.36
CA GLN A 224 42.44 4.35 -15.82
C GLN A 224 42.09 2.93 -16.28
N LEU A 225 42.91 2.31 -17.12
CA LEU A 225 42.70 0.94 -17.58
C LEU A 225 42.72 -0.07 -16.43
N GLN A 226 43.59 0.11 -15.44
CA GLN A 226 43.60 -0.73 -14.24
C GLN A 226 42.33 -0.56 -13.39
N ALA A 227 41.82 0.66 -13.27
CA ALA A 227 40.58 0.95 -12.56
C ALA A 227 39.36 0.36 -13.30
N GLU A 228 39.29 0.50 -14.62
CA GLU A 228 38.23 -0.09 -15.45
C GLU A 228 38.24 -1.61 -15.38
N LEU A 229 39.42 -2.23 -15.44
CA LEU A 229 39.57 -3.69 -15.33
C LEU A 229 39.15 -4.19 -13.93
N ALA A 230 39.52 -3.46 -12.88
CA ALA A 230 39.08 -3.79 -11.52
C ALA A 230 37.54 -3.67 -11.38
N GLN A 231 36.95 -2.63 -11.97
CA GLN A 231 35.50 -2.42 -11.96
C GLN A 231 34.75 -3.49 -12.79
N ALA A 232 35.30 -3.89 -13.94
CA ALA A 232 34.74 -4.97 -14.74
C ALA A 232 34.77 -6.29 -13.95
N ASN A 233 35.90 -6.63 -13.33
CA ASN A 233 36.03 -7.83 -12.51
C ASN A 233 35.07 -7.84 -11.31
N SER A 234 34.85 -6.69 -10.65
CA SER A 234 33.89 -6.63 -9.54
C SER A 234 32.46 -6.89 -10.03
N ARG A 235 32.06 -6.31 -11.16
CA ARG A 235 30.74 -6.55 -11.78
C ARG A 235 30.55 -8.02 -12.19
N PHE A 236 31.59 -8.66 -12.72
CA PHE A 236 31.53 -10.08 -13.06
C PHE A 236 31.32 -10.95 -11.81
N GLN A 237 32.05 -10.69 -10.72
CA GLN A 237 31.87 -11.43 -9.46
C GLN A 237 30.50 -11.21 -8.83
N GLU A 238 29.94 -10.00 -8.94
CA GLU A 238 28.57 -9.72 -8.51
C GLU A 238 27.55 -10.49 -9.34
N MET A 239 27.73 -10.52 -10.66
CA MET A 239 26.87 -11.27 -11.58
C MET A 239 26.93 -12.78 -11.30
N GLU A 240 28.12 -13.35 -11.11
CA GLU A 240 28.31 -14.76 -10.74
C GLU A 240 27.59 -15.11 -9.43
N LYS A 241 27.70 -14.26 -8.40
CA LYS A 241 26.97 -14.45 -7.14
C LYS A 241 25.47 -14.40 -7.35
N SER A 242 24.97 -13.45 -8.14
CA SER A 242 23.54 -13.33 -8.43
C SER A 242 23.00 -14.55 -9.17
N LEU A 243 23.75 -15.08 -10.13
CA LEU A 243 23.43 -16.31 -10.87
C LEU A 243 23.44 -17.53 -9.94
N GLY A 244 24.42 -17.65 -9.05
CA GLY A 244 24.47 -18.75 -8.08
C GLY A 244 23.26 -18.73 -7.11
N ILE A 245 22.85 -17.55 -6.63
CA ILE A 245 21.64 -17.41 -5.82
C ILE A 245 20.40 -17.82 -6.61
N LEU A 246 20.30 -17.38 -7.86
CA LEU A 246 19.18 -17.69 -8.74
C LEU A 246 19.10 -19.19 -9.02
N GLN A 247 20.23 -19.84 -9.32
CA GLN A 247 20.32 -21.28 -9.52
C GLN A 247 19.82 -22.05 -8.30
N HIS A 248 20.30 -21.72 -7.09
CA HIS A 248 19.85 -22.40 -5.88
C HIS A 248 18.36 -22.22 -5.60
N ARG A 249 17.80 -21.05 -5.92
CA ARG A 249 16.34 -20.83 -5.82
C ARG A 249 15.58 -21.74 -6.78
N TYR A 250 15.99 -21.83 -8.04
CA TYR A 250 15.36 -22.73 -9.00
C TYR A 250 15.48 -24.20 -8.59
N GLU A 251 16.66 -24.65 -8.16
CA GLU A 251 16.86 -26.02 -7.68
C GLU A 251 15.99 -26.35 -6.47
N THR A 252 15.82 -25.40 -5.55
CA THR A 252 14.95 -25.56 -4.38
C THR A 252 13.50 -25.66 -4.80
N ARG A 253 13.04 -24.73 -5.65
CA ARG A 253 11.66 -24.72 -6.17
C ARG A 253 11.33 -26.01 -6.95
N THR A 254 12.26 -26.52 -7.76
CA THR A 254 12.07 -27.78 -8.50
C THR A 254 11.91 -28.97 -7.56
N LYS A 255 12.70 -29.03 -6.48
CA LYS A 255 12.58 -30.09 -5.46
C LYS A 255 11.24 -30.02 -4.74
N GLU A 256 10.84 -28.83 -4.30
CA GLU A 256 9.55 -28.61 -3.64
C GLU A 256 8.39 -29.00 -4.55
N LEU A 257 8.42 -28.55 -5.81
CA LEU A 257 7.41 -28.89 -6.80
C LEU A 257 7.33 -30.41 -7.03
N HIS A 258 8.45 -31.13 -7.06
CA HIS A 258 8.44 -32.58 -7.16
C HIS A 258 7.80 -33.23 -5.92
N VAL A 259 8.11 -32.75 -4.71
CA VAL A 259 7.51 -33.27 -3.48
C VAL A 259 6.00 -33.04 -3.48
N THR A 260 5.56 -31.82 -3.80
CA THR A 260 4.14 -31.47 -3.88
C THR A 260 3.40 -32.30 -4.92
N ARG A 261 4.00 -32.53 -6.10
CA ARG A 261 3.40 -33.43 -7.12
C ARG A 261 3.27 -34.86 -6.61
N GLN A 262 4.29 -35.39 -5.95
CA GLN A 262 4.23 -36.74 -5.38
C GLN A 262 3.16 -36.86 -4.30
N GLU A 263 3.01 -35.85 -3.44
CA GLU A 263 1.96 -35.83 -2.41
C GLU A 263 0.57 -35.74 -3.04
N ARG A 264 0.38 -34.86 -4.03
CA ARG A 264 -0.86 -34.77 -4.80
C ARG A 264 -1.21 -36.11 -5.44
N ASP A 265 -0.25 -36.78 -6.07
CA ASP A 265 -0.49 -38.05 -6.75
C ASP A 265 -0.89 -39.14 -5.74
N ARG A 266 -0.20 -39.23 -4.59
CA ARG A 266 -0.58 -40.14 -3.48
C ARG A 266 -1.99 -39.86 -2.94
N VAL A 267 -2.36 -38.60 -2.78
CA VAL A 267 -3.71 -38.21 -2.33
C VAL A 267 -4.74 -38.59 -3.40
N THR A 268 -4.43 -38.34 -4.67
CA THR A 268 -5.32 -38.67 -5.80
C THR A 268 -5.54 -40.18 -5.92
N GLU A 269 -4.50 -40.99 -5.71
CA GLU A 269 -4.61 -42.46 -5.71
C GLU A 269 -5.39 -43.02 -4.51
N SER A 270 -5.22 -42.43 -3.31
CA SER A 270 -5.87 -42.92 -2.10
C SER A 270 -7.32 -42.45 -1.92
N LYS A 271 -7.67 -41.28 -2.48
CA LYS A 271 -9.02 -40.70 -2.45
C LYS A 271 -10.14 -41.67 -2.89
N PRO A 272 -10.10 -42.32 -4.07
CA PRO A 272 -11.19 -43.19 -4.51
C PRO A 272 -11.39 -44.39 -3.59
N SER A 273 -10.31 -44.93 -3.01
CA SER A 273 -10.42 -46.04 -2.05
C SER A 273 -11.12 -45.61 -0.77
N LEU A 274 -10.79 -44.42 -0.25
CA LEU A 274 -11.44 -43.86 0.93
C LEU A 274 -12.91 -43.51 0.65
N GLU A 275 -13.21 -42.90 -0.50
CA GLU A 275 -14.59 -42.60 -0.92
C GLU A 275 -15.41 -43.89 -1.06
N GLN A 276 -14.86 -44.93 -1.68
CA GLN A 276 -15.53 -46.23 -1.79
C GLN A 276 -15.79 -46.85 -0.41
N ARG A 277 -14.85 -46.73 0.54
CA ARG A 277 -15.05 -47.22 1.92
C ARG A 277 -16.15 -46.45 2.64
N VAL A 278 -16.19 -45.13 2.49
CA VAL A 278 -17.24 -44.29 3.05
C VAL A 278 -18.60 -44.64 2.46
N GLU A 279 -18.68 -44.89 1.15
CA GLU A 279 -19.94 -45.25 0.51
C GLU A 279 -20.44 -46.62 0.97
N LYS A 280 -19.57 -47.63 1.04
CA LYS A 280 -19.90 -48.94 1.64
C LYS A 280 -20.36 -48.81 3.11
N GLN A 281 -19.73 -47.92 3.88
CA GLN A 281 -20.15 -47.65 5.26
C GLN A 281 -21.53 -46.98 5.31
N LYS A 282 -21.85 -46.07 4.39
CA LYS A 282 -23.19 -45.48 4.32
C LYS A 282 -24.25 -46.50 3.93
N GLU A 283 -23.97 -47.35 2.94
CA GLU A 283 -24.87 -48.42 2.49
C GLU A 283 -25.16 -49.42 3.63
N THR A 284 -24.13 -49.83 4.37
CA THR A 284 -24.31 -50.71 5.54
C THR A 284 -25.05 -50.00 6.68
N ILE A 285 -24.83 -48.70 6.89
CA ILE A 285 -25.60 -47.93 7.86
C ILE A 285 -27.06 -47.81 7.44
N SER A 286 -27.36 -47.62 6.15
CA SER A 286 -28.74 -47.58 5.67
C SER A 286 -29.43 -48.94 5.80
N SER A 287 -28.76 -50.04 5.43
CA SER A 287 -29.33 -51.38 5.59
C SER A 287 -29.59 -51.72 7.05
N LEU A 288 -28.64 -51.42 7.95
CA LEU A 288 -28.82 -51.63 9.38
C LEU A 288 -29.94 -50.74 9.97
N LYS A 289 -30.16 -49.54 9.42
CA LYS A 289 -31.28 -48.69 9.82
C LYS A 289 -32.61 -49.29 9.38
N GLU A 290 -32.70 -49.80 8.15
CA GLU A 290 -33.88 -50.48 7.61
C GLU A 290 -34.20 -51.75 8.40
N GLU A 291 -33.22 -52.61 8.63
CA GLU A 291 -33.35 -53.80 9.48
C GLU A 291 -33.80 -53.43 10.90
N ARG A 292 -33.22 -52.38 11.49
CA ARG A 292 -33.63 -51.89 12.80
C ARG A 292 -35.06 -51.37 12.80
N THR A 293 -35.52 -50.71 11.72
CA THR A 293 -36.92 -50.25 11.64
C THR A 293 -37.88 -51.43 11.48
N GLU A 294 -37.50 -52.44 10.72
CA GLU A 294 -38.31 -53.63 10.50
C GLU A 294 -38.41 -54.49 11.77
N LEU A 295 -37.28 -54.77 12.43
CA LEU A 295 -37.26 -55.47 13.71
C LEU A 295 -38.06 -54.74 14.79
N LYS A 296 -38.07 -53.40 14.78
CA LYS A 296 -38.92 -52.62 15.69
C LYS A 296 -40.40 -52.80 15.37
N ARG A 297 -40.77 -52.78 14.09
CA ARG A 297 -42.15 -53.00 13.64
C ARG A 297 -42.64 -54.39 14.07
N GLU A 298 -41.88 -55.44 13.78
CA GLU A 298 -42.20 -56.81 14.18
C GLU A 298 -42.31 -56.97 15.70
N LEU A 299 -41.39 -56.34 16.44
CA LEU A 299 -41.39 -56.39 17.90
C LEU A 299 -42.59 -55.65 18.50
N ASP A 300 -43.00 -54.52 17.92
CA ASP A 300 -44.20 -53.80 18.34
C ASP A 300 -45.48 -54.58 17.97
N GLU A 301 -45.52 -55.25 16.82
CA GLU A 301 -46.62 -56.16 16.44
C GLU A 301 -46.74 -57.35 17.40
N ALA A 302 -45.61 -58.00 17.75
CA ALA A 302 -45.59 -59.08 18.72
C ALA A 302 -46.07 -58.62 20.11
N ARG A 303 -45.68 -57.41 20.53
CA ARG A 303 -46.18 -56.80 21.77
C ARG A 303 -47.68 -56.52 21.73
N GLN A 304 -48.19 -56.00 20.61
CA GLN A 304 -49.62 -55.77 20.45
C GLN A 304 -50.41 -57.08 20.47
N ALA A 305 -49.90 -58.14 19.84
CA ALA A 305 -50.50 -59.47 19.90
C ALA A 305 -50.56 -60.00 21.35
N LEU A 306 -49.50 -59.84 22.14
CA LEU A 306 -49.48 -60.21 23.57
C LEU A 306 -50.49 -59.40 24.39
N LYS A 307 -50.63 -58.10 24.11
CA LYS A 307 -51.58 -57.22 24.78
C LYS A 307 -53.03 -57.60 24.44
N ASN A 308 -53.29 -57.97 23.18
CA ASN A 308 -54.61 -58.37 22.70
C ASN A 308 -55.00 -59.81 23.12
N GLY A 309 -54.02 -60.68 23.41
CA GLY A 309 -54.23 -62.07 23.81
C GLY A 309 -54.85 -62.26 25.20
N GLY A 310 -54.89 -61.22 26.04
CA GLY A 310 -55.53 -61.22 27.35
C GLY A 310 -54.80 -62.02 28.45
N GLY A 311 -55.37 -62.01 29.66
CA GLY A 311 -54.81 -62.69 30.84
C GLY A 311 -53.58 -61.98 31.45
N SER A 312 -52.88 -62.69 32.35
CA SER A 312 -51.72 -62.14 33.09
C SER A 312 -50.57 -61.66 32.18
N SER A 313 -50.41 -62.25 31.00
CA SER A 313 -49.39 -61.82 30.02
C SER A 313 -49.68 -60.43 29.44
N ALA A 314 -50.94 -60.07 29.26
CA ALA A 314 -51.32 -58.77 28.73
C ALA A 314 -51.07 -57.66 29.77
N GLU A 315 -51.46 -57.89 31.03
CA GLU A 315 -51.21 -56.97 32.15
C GLU A 315 -49.71 -56.73 32.35
N LEU A 316 -48.90 -57.78 32.29
CA LEU A 316 -47.45 -57.70 32.42
C LEU A 316 -46.82 -56.85 31.29
N GLU A 317 -47.27 -56.99 30.03
CA GLU A 317 -46.78 -56.13 28.95
C GLU A 317 -47.24 -54.68 29.07
N THR A 318 -48.44 -54.40 29.61
CA THR A 318 -48.83 -53.01 29.89
C THR A 318 -47.94 -52.35 30.94
N ALA A 319 -47.58 -53.07 32.01
CA ALA A 319 -46.65 -52.58 33.00
C ALA A 319 -45.24 -52.37 32.41
N ARG A 320 -44.76 -53.29 31.56
CA ARG A 320 -43.47 -53.12 30.86
C ARG A 320 -43.47 -51.96 29.87
N GLU A 321 -44.58 -51.71 29.18
CA GLU A 321 -44.76 -50.56 28.28
C GLU A 321 -44.66 -49.26 29.07
N GLU A 322 -45.31 -49.18 30.23
CA GLU A 322 -45.23 -48.02 31.12
C GLU A 322 -43.81 -47.80 31.67
N ILE A 323 -43.12 -48.86 32.10
CA ILE A 323 -41.71 -48.77 32.50
C ILE A 323 -40.85 -48.22 31.33
N ARG A 324 -41.04 -48.73 30.11
CA ARG A 324 -40.31 -48.24 28.92
C ARG A 324 -40.60 -46.77 28.63
N ARG A 325 -41.85 -46.34 28.78
CA ARG A 325 -42.26 -44.94 28.64
C ARG A 325 -41.59 -44.05 29.68
N LEU A 326 -41.69 -44.42 30.95
CA LEU A 326 -41.10 -43.68 32.08
C LEU A 326 -39.58 -43.62 31.98
N VAL A 327 -38.90 -44.69 31.54
CA VAL A 327 -37.45 -44.69 31.32
C VAL A 327 -37.06 -43.72 30.21
N LYS A 328 -37.80 -43.69 29.09
CA LYS A 328 -37.56 -42.73 28.00
C LYS A 328 -37.79 -41.29 28.46
N GLU A 329 -38.88 -41.04 29.17
CA GLU A 329 -39.18 -39.73 29.76
C GLU A 329 -38.08 -39.30 30.73
N ASN A 330 -37.63 -40.18 31.61
CA ASN A 330 -36.54 -39.90 32.55
C ASN A 330 -35.24 -39.55 31.82
N SER A 331 -34.83 -40.34 30.82
CA SER A 331 -33.62 -40.03 30.03
C SER A 331 -33.70 -38.69 29.29
N ASN A 332 -34.91 -38.30 28.84
CA ASN A 332 -35.12 -37.00 28.20
C ASN A 332 -35.08 -35.86 29.22
N LEU A 333 -35.61 -36.08 30.42
CA LEU A 333 -35.54 -35.11 31.52
C LEU A 333 -34.11 -34.94 32.01
N GLU A 334 -33.33 -36.02 32.14
CA GLU A 334 -31.90 -35.99 32.46
C GLU A 334 -31.12 -35.15 31.45
N ARG A 335 -31.32 -35.38 30.14
CA ARG A 335 -30.67 -34.57 29.09
C ARG A 335 -31.07 -33.10 29.15
N LYS A 336 -32.33 -32.79 29.46
CA LYS A 336 -32.78 -31.40 29.63
C LYS A 336 -32.14 -30.77 30.86
N ALA A 337 -32.06 -31.49 31.97
CA ALA A 337 -31.40 -31.02 33.19
C ALA A 337 -29.90 -30.77 32.96
N GLU A 338 -29.21 -31.66 32.22
CA GLU A 338 -27.81 -31.45 31.81
C GLU A 338 -27.66 -30.22 30.91
N PHE A 339 -28.55 -30.05 29.94
CA PHE A 339 -28.53 -28.88 29.06
C PHE A 339 -28.75 -27.57 29.84
N GLU A 340 -29.75 -27.52 30.72
CA GLU A 340 -30.03 -26.37 31.58
C GLU A 340 -28.87 -26.09 32.54
N LYS A 341 -28.25 -27.14 33.10
CA LYS A 341 -27.05 -27.02 33.92
C LYS A 341 -25.91 -26.38 33.14
N ASN A 342 -25.58 -26.90 31.96
CA ASN A 342 -24.52 -26.37 31.11
C ASN A 342 -24.79 -24.92 30.70
N GLN A 343 -26.05 -24.58 30.41
CA GLN A 343 -26.45 -23.20 30.11
C GLN A 343 -26.28 -22.30 31.33
N SER A 344 -26.64 -22.76 32.53
CA SER A 344 -26.47 -22.00 33.77
C SER A 344 -24.98 -21.77 34.11
N GLU A 345 -24.13 -22.76 33.87
CA GLU A 345 -22.68 -22.67 34.04
C GLU A 345 -22.08 -21.68 33.06
N TYR A 346 -22.44 -21.78 31.77
CA TYR A 346 -22.05 -20.81 30.76
C TYR A 346 -22.44 -19.38 31.14
N MET A 347 -23.70 -19.16 31.56
CA MET A 347 -24.14 -17.84 31.99
C MET A 347 -23.34 -17.34 33.20
N ARG A 348 -23.07 -18.20 34.18
CA ARG A 348 -22.24 -17.86 35.35
C ARG A 348 -20.81 -17.46 34.95
N GLU A 349 -20.18 -18.20 34.04
CA GLU A 349 -18.86 -17.88 33.51
C GLU A 349 -18.84 -16.54 32.76
N GLN A 350 -19.87 -16.28 31.95
CA GLN A 350 -20.03 -15.00 31.27
C GLN A 350 -20.20 -13.84 32.26
N TYR A 351 -21.05 -14.01 33.28
CA TYR A 351 -21.19 -13.01 34.35
C TYR A 351 -19.89 -12.77 35.10
N GLN A 352 -19.14 -13.83 35.42
CA GLN A 352 -17.86 -13.71 36.11
C GLN A 352 -16.84 -12.97 35.23
N THR A 353 -16.75 -13.32 33.95
CA THR A 353 -15.86 -12.66 32.98
C THR A 353 -16.21 -11.18 32.85
N ALA A 354 -17.49 -10.86 32.62
CA ALA A 354 -17.96 -9.48 32.53
C ALA A 354 -17.72 -8.69 33.82
N SER A 355 -17.91 -9.31 34.99
CA SER A 355 -17.62 -8.69 36.28
C SER A 355 -16.13 -8.38 36.45
N THR A 356 -15.25 -9.32 36.10
CA THR A 356 -13.80 -9.10 36.14
C THR A 356 -13.34 -8.01 35.16
N ALA A 357 -13.88 -8.01 33.94
CA ALA A 357 -13.58 -6.99 32.93
C ALA A 357 -14.06 -5.59 33.38
N ALA A 358 -15.26 -5.49 33.95
CA ALA A 358 -15.77 -4.23 34.51
C ALA A 358 -14.92 -3.74 35.69
N ALA A 359 -14.46 -4.65 36.56
CA ALA A 359 -13.56 -4.31 37.65
C ALA A 359 -12.21 -3.79 37.13
N GLN A 360 -11.62 -4.48 36.14
CA GLN A 360 -10.36 -4.07 35.49
C GLN A 360 -10.50 -2.69 34.81
N SER A 361 -11.53 -2.50 33.98
CA SER A 361 -11.82 -1.20 33.36
C SER A 361 -12.04 -0.09 34.39
N GLY A 362 -12.71 -0.41 35.50
CA GLY A 362 -12.86 0.51 36.63
C GLY A 362 -11.53 0.90 37.29
N THR A 363 -10.57 -0.03 37.40
CA THR A 363 -9.22 0.28 37.90
C THR A 363 -8.42 1.14 36.91
N GLU A 364 -8.46 0.84 35.62
CA GLU A 364 -7.81 1.63 34.57
C GLU A 364 -8.36 3.05 34.52
N GLY A 365 -9.69 3.20 34.59
CA GLY A 365 -10.34 4.51 34.64
C GLY A 365 -9.87 5.36 35.83
N ARG A 366 -9.68 4.74 37.01
CA ARG A 366 -9.12 5.44 38.18
C ARG A 366 -7.66 5.83 37.98
N LEU A 367 -6.85 4.96 37.38
CA LEU A 367 -5.44 5.25 37.10
C LEU A 367 -5.29 6.39 36.10
N LEU A 368 -6.03 6.35 34.99
CA LEU A 368 -6.04 7.41 33.98
C LEU A 368 -6.57 8.73 34.53
N ALA A 369 -7.59 8.71 35.39
CA ALA A 369 -8.08 9.91 36.06
C ALA A 369 -7.00 10.52 36.97
N ALA A 370 -6.30 9.69 37.76
CA ALA A 370 -5.23 10.13 38.63
C ALA A 370 -4.02 10.69 37.85
N GLU A 371 -3.67 10.10 36.71
CA GLU A 371 -2.63 10.61 35.83
C GLU A 371 -3.03 11.95 35.18
N ASN A 372 -4.27 12.05 34.70
CA ASN A 372 -4.80 13.31 34.18
C ASN A 372 -4.78 14.42 35.24
N GLU A 373 -5.13 14.13 36.49
CA GLU A 373 -4.98 15.12 37.56
C GLU A 373 -3.52 15.54 37.77
N LYS A 374 -2.57 14.58 37.77
CA LYS A 374 -1.14 14.89 37.89
C LYS A 374 -0.65 15.76 36.74
N LEU A 375 -1.04 15.45 35.51
CA LEU A 375 -0.69 16.22 34.32
C LEU A 375 -1.31 17.62 34.34
N LYS A 376 -2.57 17.75 34.76
CA LYS A 376 -3.22 19.05 34.95
C LYS A 376 -2.47 19.91 35.97
N ARG A 377 -2.12 19.34 37.13
CA ARG A 377 -1.31 20.06 38.14
C ARG A 377 0.05 20.50 37.60
N LYS A 378 0.72 19.66 36.80
CA LYS A 378 2.00 20.02 36.14
C LYS A 378 1.80 21.14 35.11
N ALA A 379 0.75 21.07 34.30
CA ALA A 379 0.44 22.10 33.31
C ALA A 379 0.13 23.45 33.97
N GLU A 380 -0.65 23.46 35.05
CA GLU A 380 -0.92 24.65 35.85
C GLU A 380 0.36 25.22 36.47
N SER A 381 1.22 24.37 37.05
CA SER A 381 2.52 24.79 37.58
C SER A 381 3.41 25.42 36.50
N ASN A 382 3.51 24.79 35.32
CA ASN A 382 4.30 25.32 34.21
C ASN A 382 3.72 26.64 33.69
N ALA A 383 2.40 26.79 33.66
CA ALA A 383 1.74 28.03 33.26
C ALA A 383 2.07 29.18 34.24
N VAL A 384 2.16 28.89 35.55
CA VAL A 384 2.59 29.87 36.55
C VAL A 384 4.06 30.24 36.35
N GLN A 385 4.96 29.26 36.17
CA GLN A 385 6.37 29.50 35.92
C GLN A 385 6.62 30.33 34.65
N LEU A 386 5.89 30.06 33.57
CA LEU A 386 5.99 30.83 32.33
C LEU A 386 5.54 32.29 32.52
N ARG A 387 4.48 32.53 33.31
CA ARG A 387 4.07 33.90 33.65
C ARG A 387 5.13 34.61 34.47
N GLU A 388 5.72 33.94 35.45
CA GLU A 388 6.79 34.50 36.27
C GLU A 388 8.01 34.89 35.43
N LEU A 389 8.46 34.00 34.53
CA LEU A 389 9.54 34.30 33.58
C LEU A 389 9.19 35.47 32.67
N HIS A 390 7.95 35.54 32.16
CA HIS A 390 7.51 36.65 31.32
C HIS A 390 7.53 38.00 32.07
N MET A 391 7.04 38.04 33.31
CA MET A 391 7.08 39.24 34.15
C MET A 391 8.53 39.66 34.44
N ASN A 392 9.42 38.70 34.71
CA ASN A 392 10.83 38.97 34.92
C ASN A 392 11.47 39.54 33.65
N ASP A 393 11.24 38.94 32.49
CA ASP A 393 11.75 39.44 31.20
C ASP A 393 11.22 40.85 30.88
N GLU A 394 9.94 41.12 31.13
CA GLU A 394 9.36 42.44 30.97
C GLU A 394 9.99 43.46 31.92
N SER A 395 10.22 43.09 33.18
CA SER A 395 10.89 43.97 34.14
C SER A 395 12.30 44.33 33.68
N VAL A 396 13.06 43.37 33.14
CA VAL A 396 14.41 43.62 32.59
C VAL A 396 14.34 44.55 31.38
N ARG A 397 13.38 44.34 30.46
CA ARG A 397 13.19 45.25 29.31
C ARG A 397 12.81 46.66 29.75
N HIS A 398 11.96 46.80 30.76
CA HIS A 398 11.58 48.09 31.31
C HIS A 398 12.76 48.81 31.96
N LEU A 399 13.57 48.10 32.76
CA LEU A 399 14.79 48.66 33.37
C LEU A 399 15.78 49.13 32.29
N ALA A 400 16.05 48.31 31.28
CA ALA A 400 16.93 48.69 30.17
C ALA A 400 16.42 49.93 29.42
N ARG A 401 15.09 50.05 29.24
CA ARG A 401 14.50 51.24 28.62
C ARG A 401 14.61 52.48 29.49
N VAL A 402 14.48 52.34 30.81
CA VAL A 402 14.70 53.44 31.76
C VAL A 402 16.16 53.91 31.69
N GLU A 403 17.13 53.00 31.71
CA GLU A 403 18.56 53.34 31.58
C GLU A 403 18.85 54.06 30.26
N GLU A 404 18.29 53.60 29.13
CA GLU A 404 18.42 54.27 27.84
C GLU A 404 17.84 55.69 27.89
N LEU A 405 16.64 55.86 28.47
CA LEU A 405 16.00 57.16 28.60
C LEU A 405 16.80 58.11 29.49
N GLU A 406 17.31 57.63 30.63
CA GLU A 406 18.18 58.41 31.51
C GLU A 406 19.45 58.88 30.81
N LEU A 407 20.09 58.01 30.01
CA LEU A 407 21.25 58.38 29.19
C LEU A 407 20.89 59.41 28.13
N THR A 408 19.74 59.28 27.46
CA THR A 408 19.27 60.30 26.50
C THR A 408 18.95 61.64 27.15
N LEU A 409 18.45 61.64 28.39
CA LEU A 409 18.22 62.86 29.15
C LEU A 409 19.55 63.50 29.56
N ALA A 410 20.48 62.73 30.10
CA ALA A 410 21.81 63.23 30.48
C ALA A 410 22.57 63.84 29.28
N THR A 411 22.51 63.19 28.12
CA THR A 411 23.13 63.71 26.89
C THR A 411 22.44 64.97 26.38
N ARG A 412 21.11 65.07 26.48
CA ARG A 412 20.35 66.29 26.16
C ARG A 412 20.66 67.43 27.12
N ASP A 413 20.73 67.16 28.42
CA ASP A 413 21.08 68.15 29.44
C ASP A 413 22.48 68.69 29.23
N GLU A 414 23.45 67.82 28.91
CA GLU A 414 24.81 68.22 28.55
C GLU A 414 24.84 69.08 27.27
N PHE A 415 24.07 68.70 26.24
CA PHE A 415 23.97 69.50 25.01
C PHE A 415 23.33 70.89 25.27
N LEU A 416 22.28 70.94 26.09
CA LEU A 416 21.64 72.19 26.51
C LEU A 416 22.64 73.06 27.28
N ARG A 417 23.39 72.49 28.23
CA ARG A 417 24.46 73.22 28.95
C ARG A 417 25.48 73.81 28.00
N ARG A 418 25.99 73.03 27.03
CA ARG A 418 26.92 73.53 26.02
C ARG A 418 26.32 74.67 25.19
N LYS A 419 25.06 74.54 24.75
CA LYS A 419 24.38 75.59 23.98
C LYS A 419 24.11 76.84 24.81
N GLU A 420 23.79 76.70 26.09
CA GLU A 420 23.66 77.82 27.02
C GLU A 420 25.00 78.52 27.28
N ASP A 421 26.09 77.76 27.37
CA ASP A 421 27.44 78.29 27.49
C ASP A 421 27.88 79.01 26.21
N GLU A 422 27.64 78.43 25.02
CA GLU A 422 27.83 79.10 23.72
C GLU A 422 27.00 80.39 23.60
N LEU A 423 25.73 80.37 24.03
CA LEU A 423 24.89 81.58 24.04
C LEU A 423 25.41 82.62 25.04
N ARG A 424 25.94 82.19 26.20
CA ARG A 424 26.62 83.09 27.14
C ARG A 424 27.87 83.70 26.51
N GLU A 425 28.64 82.93 25.75
CA GLU A 425 29.83 83.40 25.03
C GLU A 425 29.50 84.36 23.87
N ILE A 426 28.49 84.04 23.06
CA ILE A 426 27.97 84.93 22.01
C ILE A 426 27.43 86.24 22.63
N ARG A 427 26.73 86.15 23.77
CA ARG A 427 26.29 87.35 24.51
C ARG A 427 27.46 88.16 25.06
N LYS A 428 28.57 87.51 25.45
CA LYS A 428 29.80 88.17 25.93
C LYS A 428 30.58 88.86 24.79
N ASN A 429 30.49 88.34 23.56
CA ASN A 429 31.24 88.82 22.40
C ASN A 429 30.42 89.65 21.39
N ARG A 430 29.20 90.09 21.74
CA ARG A 430 28.40 90.97 20.87
C ARG A 430 28.33 92.40 21.40
N PRO A 431 28.78 93.41 20.64
CA PRO A 431 28.45 94.80 20.91
C PRO A 431 26.94 95.00 20.95
N SER A 432 26.47 95.62 22.03
CA SER A 432 25.08 95.99 22.27
C SER A 432 24.51 96.81 21.11
N THR A 433 23.71 96.18 20.25
CA THR A 433 22.77 96.87 19.37
C THR A 433 21.35 96.59 19.85
N ARG A 434 20.86 97.55 20.65
CA ARG A 434 19.43 97.80 20.87
C ARG A 434 18.79 98.14 19.53
N SER A 435 18.03 97.21 18.97
CA SER A 435 17.03 97.54 17.95
C SER A 435 15.75 96.76 18.22
N THR A 436 14.79 97.53 18.73
CA THR A 436 13.35 97.46 18.51
C THR A 436 12.85 96.40 17.52
N SER A 437 12.03 95.46 17.98
CA SER A 437 10.92 94.92 17.19
C SER A 437 9.89 94.28 18.09
N THR A 438 8.70 94.86 18.02
CA THR A 438 7.44 94.50 18.66
C THR A 438 7.05 93.03 18.36
N GLN A 439 6.73 92.27 19.40
CA GLN A 439 5.87 91.08 19.32
C GLN A 439 4.39 91.49 19.10
N PRO A 440 3.39 90.58 18.91
CA PRO A 440 3.41 89.14 18.59
C PRO A 440 2.43 88.78 17.43
N ARG A 441 2.43 87.52 16.96
CA ARG A 441 1.20 86.73 16.75
C ARG A 441 1.54 85.33 16.22
N SER A 442 1.19 84.33 17.01
CA SER A 442 1.14 82.92 16.60
C SER A 442 0.09 82.70 15.50
N PRO A 443 0.39 81.90 14.46
CA PRO A 443 -0.62 81.16 13.75
C PRO A 443 -0.50 79.66 14.06
N LYS A 444 -1.59 79.15 14.63
CA LYS A 444 -1.91 77.73 14.81
C LYS A 444 -1.71 76.98 13.49
N TRP A 445 -0.97 75.88 13.51
CA TRP A 445 -1.01 74.91 12.41
C TRP A 445 -2.15 73.93 12.66
N ALA A 446 -3.23 74.17 11.91
CA ALA A 446 -4.35 73.26 11.77
C ALA A 446 -4.01 72.17 10.75
N GLY A 447 -4.35 70.94 11.14
CA GLY A 447 -4.73 69.77 10.34
C GLY A 447 -4.47 69.70 8.84
N SER A 448 -3.75 68.65 8.45
CA SER A 448 -4.02 67.87 7.24
C SER A 448 -4.58 66.50 7.65
N ARG A 449 -5.79 66.19 7.17
CA ARG A 449 -6.36 64.83 7.09
C ARG A 449 -5.92 64.20 5.74
N PRO A 450 -6.10 62.88 5.50
CA PRO A 450 -7.41 62.43 5.05
C PRO A 450 -7.86 61.02 5.53
N THR A 451 -9.19 60.91 5.69
CA THR A 451 -10.08 59.77 5.32
C THR A 451 -9.95 58.37 5.96
N SER A 452 -10.91 58.04 6.85
CA SER A 452 -12.01 57.01 6.74
C SER A 452 -11.80 55.68 5.96
N PRO A 453 -12.52 54.57 6.28
CA PRO A 453 -13.84 54.49 6.97
C PRO A 453 -13.97 53.47 8.12
N GLY A 454 -15.06 53.59 8.87
CA GLY A 454 -15.49 52.62 9.88
C GLY A 454 -16.21 51.38 9.29
N VAL A 455 -16.90 50.66 10.18
CA VAL A 455 -17.45 49.27 10.10
C VAL A 455 -16.39 48.25 10.56
N GLY A 456 -16.56 47.37 11.56
CA GLY A 456 -17.62 47.01 12.50
C GLY A 456 -17.20 45.70 13.21
N HIS A 457 -17.82 45.36 14.35
CA HIS A 457 -17.75 44.06 15.09
C HIS A 457 -16.46 43.69 15.87
N ASN A 458 -16.43 43.96 17.18
CA ASN A 458 -16.77 42.98 18.25
C ASN A 458 -16.29 43.50 19.62
N GLY A 459 -17.16 44.24 20.30
CA GLY A 459 -17.19 44.24 21.76
C GLY A 459 -18.23 43.21 22.19
N ASN A 460 -17.89 42.33 23.13
CA ASN A 460 -18.90 41.64 23.90
C ASN A 460 -18.41 41.38 25.33
N GLY A 461 -18.68 42.35 26.20
CA GLY A 461 -19.00 42.09 27.59
C GLY A 461 -20.51 42.28 27.77
N ASN A 462 -21.24 41.18 27.99
CA ASN A 462 -22.42 41.05 28.85
C ASN A 462 -22.76 39.53 28.87
N GLY A 463 -23.13 38.89 29.99
CA GLY A 463 -24.11 39.34 30.96
C GLY A 463 -25.53 39.08 30.41
N GLY A 464 -26.17 38.00 30.89
CA GLY A 464 -27.62 37.83 30.84
C GLY A 464 -28.22 37.19 29.59
N LEU A 465 -28.45 35.87 29.66
CA LEU A 465 -29.50 35.20 28.89
C LEU A 465 -30.46 34.51 29.88
N GLY A 466 -31.61 35.15 30.13
CA GLY A 466 -32.85 34.42 30.40
C GLY A 466 -33.20 33.61 29.15
N GLY A 467 -33.70 32.38 29.25
CA GLY A 467 -35.00 32.13 29.83
C GLY A 467 -36.02 31.97 28.69
N ARG A 468 -36.05 30.77 28.11
CA ARG A 468 -37.04 30.10 27.22
C ARG A 468 -36.25 28.99 26.52
N GLY A 469 -36.43 27.69 26.76
CA GLY A 469 -37.66 26.97 27.05
C GLY A 469 -38.10 26.21 25.78
N SER A 470 -37.42 25.11 25.45
CA SER A 470 -37.90 24.02 24.59
C SER A 470 -36.87 22.87 24.72
N ALA A 471 -37.09 21.87 25.57
CA ALA A 471 -37.92 20.67 25.34
C ALA A 471 -37.34 19.74 24.26
N LEU A 472 -36.57 18.74 24.73
CA LEU A 472 -36.37 17.38 24.19
C LEU A 472 -35.41 16.70 25.19
N ARG A 473 -35.88 16.23 26.34
CA ARG A 473 -36.38 14.86 26.57
C ARG A 473 -35.66 13.83 25.69
N TYR A 474 -34.53 13.32 26.19
CA TYR A 474 -34.23 11.89 26.07
C TYR A 474 -34.43 11.28 27.45
N SER A 475 -35.53 10.55 27.59
CA SER A 475 -35.79 9.62 28.67
C SER A 475 -34.87 8.43 28.53
N SER A 476 -33.99 8.22 29.52
CA SER A 476 -33.52 6.88 29.89
C SER A 476 -34.26 6.52 31.17
N GLU A 477 -35.37 5.80 31.02
CA GLU A 477 -35.95 5.00 32.08
C GLU A 477 -35.67 3.54 31.75
N MET A 478 -34.86 2.91 32.59
CA MET A 478 -35.05 1.53 33.04
C MET A 478 -34.51 1.49 34.47
N PRO A 479 -35.37 1.24 35.46
CA PRO A 479 -34.97 0.48 36.63
C PRO A 479 -35.81 -0.81 36.74
N PHE A 480 -35.09 -1.92 36.93
CA PHE A 480 -35.50 -3.31 37.21
C PHE A 480 -36.09 -4.13 36.06
#